data_AF-A0A0D6M7A4-F1
#
_entry.id   AF-A0A0D6M7A4-F1
#
_cell.length_a   1.000
_cell.length_b   1.000
_cell.length_c   1.000
_cell.angle_alpha   90.00
_cell.angle_beta   90.00
_cell.angle_gamma   90.00
#
_symmetry.space_group_name_H-M   'P 1'
#
loop_
_entity.id
_entity.type
_entity.pdbx_description
1 polymer ?
#
loop_
_entity_poly.entity_id
_entity_poly.type
_entity_poly.pdbx_seq_one_letter_code
_entity_poly.pdbx_strand_id
1 'polypeptide(L)'
;MRFALLALVGVALGVHHTLDQVLLKPRTEYIFRFEGDVHSGIPLPSETEISRIEAFVHVQTPDDHNAVLKLRDVRFATGKDERKDTFKDIEELKLHTIMKKHIELLELPVRFGYKHGMVSELYFHNNDETWSMNVKRSIINMLQLNLHKMGRTDETKLERYENVREVDNDYFTANERTIEGDCEVAYTIIKKKEDVTEVTKSVNFNKCTRRPITKYNFRYLTECRDCKETDYFEPSTVYTYLLEKEGLKKVEVNSVYTITLENQPVMKTEVRARIVLEKTQEIRREFEWSHDKKETLIYSNEVEREIERFYMEGDDVEVLPYRHIKDKVEQIRIIVDELKELKENKQETTHLLSRLVSMFRMCTLEELTMVHNKIYKHVDVRIQKLIEHCYSIAGTRNTITHLLKHMKEMHHMHTYRIVHLLKSIQETPYPSPKIVDELVRFAETEIVRRSPVIRQTIWLTIGSVMRGVVGFTKDETLVREERRELKNRSSS
;
A
#
# COMPACT_ATOMS: atom_id res chain seq x y z
N MET A 1 51.90 -23.14 -66.06
CA MET A 1 51.59 -21.98 -65.19
C MET A 1 50.26 -22.32 -64.52
N ARG A 2 50.18 -22.64 -63.20
CA ARG A 2 50.24 -21.73 -62.03
C ARG A 2 49.19 -20.60 -62.20
N PHE A 3 48.17 -20.33 -61.38
CA PHE A 3 47.76 -20.51 -59.96
C PHE A 3 46.21 -20.34 -59.91
N ALA A 4 45.41 -21.14 -59.20
CA ALA A 4 44.95 -21.05 -57.79
C ALA A 4 43.92 -19.94 -57.44
N LEU A 5 42.95 -20.32 -56.57
CA LEU A 5 41.89 -19.59 -55.81
C LEU A 5 40.46 -19.90 -56.30
N LEU A 6 39.57 -20.66 -55.66
CA LEU A 6 39.36 -21.08 -54.25
C LEU A 6 39.30 -19.92 -53.24
N ALA A 7 38.18 -19.18 -53.26
CA ALA A 7 37.61 -18.34 -52.20
C ALA A 7 36.23 -17.89 -52.72
N LEU A 8 35.06 -17.99 -52.08
CA LEU A 8 34.65 -18.16 -50.69
C LEU A 8 33.25 -18.80 -50.69
N VAL A 9 33.13 -19.96 -50.04
CA VAL A 9 31.90 -20.37 -49.36
C VAL A 9 31.85 -19.56 -48.07
N GLY A 10 30.77 -18.84 -47.80
CA GLY A 10 30.64 -18.10 -46.56
C GLY A 10 29.64 -16.95 -46.59
N VAL A 11 28.41 -17.19 -47.04
CA VAL A 11 27.29 -16.38 -46.51
C VAL A 11 27.07 -16.88 -45.08
N ALA A 12 27.83 -16.29 -44.16
CA ALA A 12 27.57 -16.42 -42.75
C ALA A 12 26.15 -15.93 -42.50
N LEU A 13 25.28 -16.87 -42.13
CA LEU A 13 24.12 -16.58 -41.31
C LEU A 13 24.67 -15.88 -40.05
N GLY A 14 24.68 -14.56 -40.06
CA GLY A 14 24.74 -13.76 -38.87
C GLY A 14 23.47 -14.03 -38.08
N VAL A 15 23.41 -15.17 -37.40
CA VAL A 15 22.50 -15.36 -36.29
C VAL A 15 22.98 -14.38 -35.24
N HIS A 16 22.38 -13.19 -35.23
CA HIS A 16 22.31 -12.43 -34.00
C HIS A 16 21.71 -13.40 -32.98
N HIS A 17 22.53 -13.90 -32.05
CA HIS A 17 22.07 -14.58 -30.86
C HIS A 17 21.40 -13.52 -29.96
N THR A 18 20.28 -12.97 -30.41
CA THR A 18 19.27 -12.50 -29.48
C THR A 18 18.80 -13.76 -28.76
N LEU A 19 19.24 -13.94 -27.53
CA LEU A 19 18.62 -14.90 -26.63
C LEU A 19 17.15 -14.52 -26.54
N ASP A 20 16.30 -15.17 -27.34
CA ASP A 20 14.85 -15.25 -27.10
C ASP A 20 14.66 -16.15 -25.87
N GLN A 21 15.15 -15.70 -24.72
CA GLN A 21 14.99 -16.40 -23.46
C GLN A 21 13.55 -16.18 -23.01
N VAL A 22 12.69 -17.12 -23.36
CA VAL A 22 11.29 -17.13 -22.95
C VAL A 22 11.23 -17.44 -21.45
N LEU A 23 10.81 -16.46 -20.64
CA LEU A 23 10.75 -16.58 -19.18
C LEU A 23 9.83 -17.71 -18.71
N LEU A 24 8.63 -17.76 -19.30
CA LEU A 24 7.61 -18.78 -19.09
C LEU A 24 7.12 -19.24 -20.46
N LYS A 25 7.34 -20.51 -20.76
CA LYS A 25 6.96 -21.16 -22.03
C LYS A 25 5.46 -21.42 -22.05
N PRO A 26 4.80 -21.40 -23.22
CA PRO A 26 3.38 -21.71 -23.33
C PRO A 26 3.11 -23.20 -23.03
N ARG A 27 1.83 -23.52 -22.80
CA ARG A 27 1.29 -24.85 -22.47
C ARG A 27 1.92 -25.52 -21.25
N THR A 28 2.40 -24.71 -20.30
CA THR A 28 3.17 -25.18 -19.15
C THR A 28 2.55 -24.67 -17.84
N GLU A 29 2.60 -25.51 -16.80
CA GLU A 29 2.31 -25.12 -15.43
C GLU A 29 3.62 -25.06 -14.64
N TYR A 30 3.85 -23.90 -14.03
CA TYR A 30 4.98 -23.62 -13.16
C TYR A 30 4.49 -23.58 -11.72
N ILE A 31 5.17 -24.30 -10.84
CA ILE A 31 4.90 -24.30 -9.40
C ILE A 31 6.09 -23.65 -8.73
N PHE A 32 5.86 -22.47 -8.16
CA PHE A 32 6.85 -21.74 -7.39
C PHE A 32 6.54 -21.80 -5.90
N ARG A 33 7.59 -21.84 -5.08
CA ARG A 33 7.49 -21.53 -3.65
C ARG A 33 7.65 -20.03 -3.46
N PHE A 34 6.68 -19.39 -2.82
CA PHE A 34 6.68 -17.97 -2.49
C PHE A 34 6.83 -17.76 -0.99
N GLU A 35 7.72 -16.84 -0.61
CA GLU A 35 7.92 -16.38 0.76
C GLU A 35 7.96 -14.85 0.75
N GLY A 36 7.20 -14.21 1.63
CA GLY A 36 7.16 -12.76 1.76
C GLY A 36 7.21 -12.33 3.22
N ASP A 37 8.16 -11.45 3.55
CA ASP A 37 8.38 -10.88 4.87
C ASP A 37 8.17 -9.38 4.86
N VAL A 38 7.54 -8.88 5.93
CA VAL A 38 7.49 -7.46 6.26
C VAL A 38 8.16 -7.25 7.60
N HIS A 39 9.22 -6.46 7.60
CA HIS A 39 9.94 -5.99 8.78
C HIS A 39 9.62 -4.51 8.97
N SER A 40 9.25 -4.10 10.18
CA SER A 40 9.09 -2.68 10.51
C SER A 40 9.71 -2.39 11.86
N GLY A 41 10.44 -1.29 11.96
CA GLY A 41 11.01 -0.85 13.23
C GLY A 41 12.12 0.18 13.08
N ILE A 42 12.86 0.37 14.16
CA ILE A 42 14.01 1.27 14.19
C ILE A 42 15.15 0.64 13.35
N PRO A 43 15.88 1.42 12.54
CA PRO A 43 16.96 0.92 11.68
C PRO A 43 18.25 0.59 12.47
N LEU A 44 18.13 -0.13 13.58
CA LEU A 44 19.24 -0.66 14.37
C LEU A 44 19.52 -2.13 13.99
N PRO A 45 20.75 -2.63 14.17
CA PRO A 45 21.09 -4.04 13.99
C PRO A 45 20.57 -4.87 15.18
N SER A 46 19.26 -4.85 15.39
CA SER A 46 18.56 -5.58 16.44
C SER A 46 17.50 -6.49 15.83
N GLU A 47 17.00 -7.43 16.62
CA GLU A 47 15.80 -8.18 16.27
C GLU A 47 14.65 -7.24 15.90
N THR A 48 13.97 -7.54 14.81
CA THR A 48 12.75 -6.85 14.38
C THR A 48 11.57 -7.79 14.38
N GLU A 49 10.39 -7.24 14.62
CA GLU A 49 9.14 -7.97 14.43
C GLU A 49 8.94 -8.23 12.94
N ILE A 50 8.58 -9.47 12.62
CA ILE A 50 8.31 -9.91 11.26
C ILE A 50 6.91 -10.48 11.13
N SER A 51 6.29 -10.20 10.00
CA SER A 51 5.11 -10.90 9.51
C SER A 51 5.46 -11.61 8.22
N ARG A 52 5.19 -12.92 8.15
CA ARG A 52 5.52 -13.78 7.02
C ARG A 52 4.28 -14.36 6.38
N ILE A 53 4.26 -14.39 5.05
CA ILE A 53 3.37 -15.21 4.23
C ILE A 53 4.22 -16.23 3.45
N GLU A 54 3.74 -17.46 3.39
CA GLU A 54 4.29 -18.49 2.51
C GLU A 54 3.15 -19.14 1.71
N ALA A 55 3.38 -19.45 0.43
CA ALA A 55 2.41 -20.15 -0.41
C ALA A 55 3.09 -20.86 -1.59
N PHE A 56 2.39 -21.82 -2.19
CA PHE A 56 2.70 -22.29 -3.53
C PHE A 56 1.97 -21.44 -4.57
N VAL A 57 2.71 -20.89 -5.51
CA VAL A 57 2.19 -20.09 -6.63
C VAL A 57 2.17 -20.98 -7.86
N HIS A 58 0.98 -21.38 -8.28
CA HIS A 58 0.77 -22.09 -9.52
C HIS A 58 0.51 -21.09 -10.64
N VAL A 59 1.34 -21.09 -11.67
CA VAL A 59 1.20 -20.25 -12.86
C VAL A 59 1.03 -21.15 -14.07
N GLN A 60 -0.16 -21.12 -14.67
CA GLN A 60 -0.42 -21.78 -15.95
C GLN A 60 -0.28 -20.77 -17.09
N THR A 61 0.41 -21.13 -18.15
CA THR A 61 0.53 -20.36 -19.40
C THR A 61 -0.18 -21.12 -20.52
N PRO A 62 -1.52 -21.03 -20.67
CA PRO A 62 -2.24 -21.81 -21.69
C PRO A 62 -1.75 -21.50 -23.12
N ASP A 63 -1.39 -20.24 -23.36
CA ASP A 63 -0.91 -19.71 -24.63
C ASP A 63 0.29 -18.75 -24.41
N ASP A 64 0.70 -18.05 -25.45
CA ASP A 64 1.84 -17.13 -25.49
C ASP A 64 1.49 -15.66 -25.11
N HIS A 65 0.23 -15.39 -24.79
CA HIS A 65 -0.29 -14.06 -24.47
C HIS A 65 -0.90 -13.97 -23.07
N ASN A 66 -1.21 -15.09 -22.42
CA ASN A 66 -1.99 -15.14 -21.20
C ASN A 66 -1.40 -16.12 -20.19
N ALA A 67 -1.50 -15.73 -18.93
CA ALA A 67 -1.19 -16.58 -17.80
C ALA A 67 -2.32 -16.53 -16.76
N VAL A 68 -2.45 -17.60 -15.98
CA VAL A 68 -3.38 -17.71 -14.87
C VAL A 68 -2.61 -18.11 -13.63
N LEU A 69 -2.72 -17.31 -12.57
CA LEU A 69 -2.08 -17.55 -11.29
C LEU A 69 -3.11 -18.00 -10.26
N LYS A 70 -2.74 -19.00 -9.46
CA LYS A 70 -3.51 -19.46 -8.31
C LYS A 70 -2.57 -19.77 -7.14
N LEU A 71 -2.93 -19.29 -5.95
CA LEU A 71 -2.22 -19.62 -4.71
C LEU A 71 -2.76 -20.93 -4.12
N ARG A 72 -1.89 -21.68 -3.44
CA ARG A 72 -2.23 -22.88 -2.66
C ARG A 72 -1.42 -22.94 -1.38
N ASP A 73 -1.95 -23.66 -0.40
CA ASP A 73 -1.29 -23.95 0.88
C ASP A 73 -0.75 -22.70 1.55
N VAL A 74 -1.60 -21.66 1.63
CA VAL A 74 -1.19 -20.36 2.17
C VAL A 74 -1.03 -20.44 3.68
N ARG A 75 0.15 -20.05 4.17
CA ARG A 75 0.52 -20.04 5.58
C ARG A 75 0.93 -18.63 6.00
N PHE A 76 0.57 -18.25 7.21
CA PHE A 76 0.95 -16.97 7.79
C PHE A 76 1.57 -17.16 9.17
N ALA A 77 2.62 -16.41 9.45
CA ALA A 77 3.34 -16.47 10.71
C ALA A 77 3.79 -15.08 11.16
N THR A 78 4.02 -14.92 12.46
CA THR A 78 4.70 -13.74 13.01
C THR A 78 5.83 -14.17 13.93
N GLY A 79 6.87 -13.37 14.06
CA GLY A 79 7.94 -13.65 15.01
C GLY A 79 8.97 -12.55 15.06
N LYS A 80 10.19 -12.92 15.46
CA LYS A 80 11.34 -12.02 15.49
C LYS A 80 12.43 -12.54 14.57
N ASP A 81 13.09 -11.62 13.87
CA ASP A 81 14.24 -11.93 13.02
C ASP A 81 15.34 -10.89 13.15
N GLU A 82 16.59 -11.36 13.09
CA GLU A 82 17.82 -10.57 13.20
C GLU A 82 18.21 -9.87 11.89
N ARG A 83 17.27 -9.72 10.94
CA ARG A 83 17.50 -9.12 9.61
C ARG A 83 18.64 -9.78 8.81
N LYS A 84 18.88 -11.09 8.99
CA LYS A 84 19.86 -11.84 8.19
C LYS A 84 19.38 -11.94 6.75
N ASP A 85 20.30 -12.09 5.79
CA ASP A 85 19.94 -12.25 4.36
C ASP A 85 19.20 -13.57 4.07
N THR A 86 19.21 -14.49 5.03
CA THR A 86 18.54 -15.78 4.96
C THR A 86 17.18 -15.73 5.65
N PHE A 87 16.13 -16.13 4.93
CA PHE A 87 14.82 -16.40 5.53
C PHE A 87 14.96 -17.51 6.59
N LYS A 88 14.51 -17.24 7.83
CA LYS A 88 14.28 -18.27 8.85
C LYS A 88 13.33 -19.36 8.34
N ASP A 89 13.29 -20.53 8.95
CA ASP A 89 12.20 -21.46 8.67
C ASP A 89 10.88 -20.89 9.22
N ILE A 90 9.77 -21.05 8.49
CA ILE A 90 8.44 -20.62 8.97
C ILE A 90 7.99 -21.44 10.19
N GLU A 91 8.49 -22.67 10.34
CA GLU A 91 8.20 -23.51 11.51
C GLU A 91 8.83 -22.98 12.81
N GLU A 92 9.85 -22.10 12.71
CA GLU A 92 10.44 -21.39 13.86
C GLU A 92 9.62 -20.16 14.28
N LEU A 93 8.59 -19.79 13.50
CA LEU A 93 7.74 -18.65 13.75
C LEU A 93 6.41 -19.07 14.37
N LYS A 94 5.71 -18.10 14.97
CA LYS A 94 4.36 -18.33 15.50
C LYS A 94 3.39 -18.36 14.34
N LEU A 95 3.00 -19.57 13.91
CA LEU A 95 1.95 -19.79 12.92
C LEU A 95 0.61 -19.25 13.41
N HIS A 96 -0.13 -18.60 12.52
CA HIS A 96 -1.47 -18.10 12.78
C HIS A 96 -2.50 -18.83 11.93
N THR A 97 -3.62 -19.16 12.56
CA THR A 97 -4.77 -19.71 11.84
C THR A 97 -5.54 -18.57 11.18
N ILE A 98 -5.66 -18.66 9.86
CA ILE A 98 -6.42 -17.70 9.06
C ILE A 98 -7.85 -18.22 8.92
N MET A 99 -8.82 -17.31 8.93
CA MET A 99 -10.21 -17.67 8.65
C MET A 99 -10.32 -18.29 7.25
N LYS A 100 -11.05 -19.41 7.15
CA LYS A 100 -11.24 -20.13 5.88
C LYS A 100 -11.68 -19.22 4.73
N LYS A 101 -12.60 -18.28 4.99
CA LYS A 101 -13.06 -17.29 4.00
C LYS A 101 -11.90 -16.47 3.39
N HIS A 102 -10.91 -16.07 4.19
CA HIS A 102 -9.77 -15.29 3.69
C HIS A 102 -8.81 -16.15 2.87
N ILE A 103 -8.63 -17.42 3.23
CA ILE A 103 -7.87 -18.39 2.41
C ILE A 103 -8.56 -18.58 1.06
N GLU A 104 -9.88 -18.79 1.07
CA GLU A 104 -10.68 -18.96 -0.16
C GLU A 104 -10.52 -17.76 -1.12
N LEU A 105 -10.46 -16.53 -0.60
CA LEU A 105 -10.19 -15.32 -1.41
C LEU A 105 -8.78 -15.34 -2.04
N LEU A 106 -7.75 -15.67 -1.26
CA LEU A 106 -6.37 -15.75 -1.75
C LEU A 106 -6.19 -16.86 -2.80
N GLU A 107 -6.94 -17.95 -2.69
CA GLU A 107 -6.94 -19.07 -3.62
C GLU A 107 -7.79 -18.84 -4.88
N LEU A 108 -8.55 -17.73 -4.96
CA LEU A 108 -9.24 -17.36 -6.21
C LEU A 108 -8.21 -17.12 -7.32
N PRO A 109 -8.42 -17.68 -8.52
CA PRO A 109 -7.49 -17.49 -9.63
C PRO A 109 -7.57 -16.07 -10.19
N VAL A 110 -6.44 -15.62 -10.75
CA VAL A 110 -6.34 -14.35 -11.48
C VAL A 110 -5.71 -14.62 -12.84
N ARG A 111 -6.37 -14.15 -13.90
CA ARG A 111 -5.79 -14.17 -15.26
C ARG A 111 -5.09 -12.85 -15.52
N PHE A 112 -3.97 -12.87 -16.23
CA PHE A 112 -3.30 -11.67 -16.68
C PHE A 112 -2.73 -11.85 -18.08
N GLY A 113 -2.72 -10.74 -18.83
CA GLY A 113 -1.97 -10.69 -20.09
C GLY A 113 -0.48 -10.77 -19.78
N TYR A 114 0.22 -11.72 -20.38
CA TYR A 114 1.64 -11.94 -20.20
C TYR A 114 2.28 -12.20 -21.55
N LYS A 115 3.01 -11.21 -22.05
CA LYS A 115 3.67 -11.28 -23.36
C LYS A 115 5.11 -10.83 -23.23
N HIS A 116 6.01 -11.73 -23.60
CA HIS A 116 7.45 -11.49 -23.57
C HIS A 116 7.98 -10.90 -22.25
N GLY A 117 7.51 -11.44 -21.13
CA GLY A 117 7.91 -10.98 -19.80
C GLY A 117 7.17 -9.74 -19.28
N MET A 118 6.30 -9.13 -20.08
CA MET A 118 5.52 -7.96 -19.67
C MET A 118 4.10 -8.33 -19.27
N VAL A 119 3.65 -7.80 -18.13
CA VAL A 119 2.26 -7.92 -17.67
C VAL A 119 1.45 -6.76 -18.22
N SER A 120 0.25 -7.04 -18.72
CA SER A 120 -0.69 -6.01 -19.16
C SER A 120 -1.85 -5.84 -18.18
N GLU A 121 -3.02 -6.37 -18.48
CA GLU A 121 -4.23 -6.24 -17.69
C GLU A 121 -4.46 -7.50 -16.87
N LEU A 122 -5.03 -7.30 -15.68
CA LEU A 122 -5.39 -8.36 -14.76
C LEU A 122 -6.91 -8.52 -14.75
N TYR A 123 -7.38 -9.75 -14.68
CA TYR A 123 -8.78 -10.13 -14.59
C TYR A 123 -8.97 -10.92 -13.31
N PHE A 124 -9.55 -10.24 -12.32
CA PHE A 124 -9.88 -10.83 -11.03
C PHE A 124 -11.32 -11.34 -11.03
N HIS A 125 -11.57 -12.31 -10.16
CA HIS A 125 -12.90 -12.79 -9.87
C HIS A 125 -13.75 -11.70 -9.18
N ASN A 126 -15.04 -11.59 -9.50
CA ASN A 126 -15.92 -10.54 -8.94
C ASN A 126 -15.99 -10.53 -7.40
N ASN A 127 -15.89 -11.72 -6.78
CA ASN A 127 -15.93 -11.86 -5.33
C ASN A 127 -14.57 -11.65 -4.63
N ASP A 128 -13.51 -11.35 -5.38
CA ASP A 128 -12.19 -11.12 -4.77
C ASP A 128 -12.17 -9.76 -4.05
N GLU A 129 -11.51 -9.72 -2.89
CA GLU A 129 -11.41 -8.51 -2.08
C GLU A 129 -10.09 -7.79 -2.38
N THR A 130 -10.09 -6.46 -2.35
CA THR A 130 -8.96 -5.62 -2.80
C THR A 130 -7.63 -5.98 -2.14
N TRP A 131 -7.62 -6.36 -0.86
CA TRP A 131 -6.41 -6.78 -0.15
C TRP A 131 -5.83 -8.09 -0.74
N SER A 132 -6.66 -9.07 -1.07
CA SER A 132 -6.26 -10.35 -1.69
C SER A 132 -5.77 -10.11 -3.12
N MET A 133 -6.47 -9.24 -3.86
CA MET A 133 -6.04 -8.80 -5.18
C MET A 133 -4.67 -8.14 -5.16
N ASN A 134 -4.38 -7.28 -4.16
CA ASN A 134 -3.09 -6.62 -3.99
C ASN A 134 -1.95 -7.61 -3.65
N VAL A 135 -2.22 -8.68 -2.88
CA VAL A 135 -1.26 -9.77 -2.68
C VAL A 135 -0.95 -10.47 -4.00
N LYS A 136 -1.96 -10.74 -4.83
CA LYS A 136 -1.73 -11.35 -6.15
C LYS A 136 -0.97 -10.42 -7.10
N ARG A 137 -1.24 -9.10 -7.06
CA ARG A 137 -0.46 -8.09 -7.82
C ARG A 137 1.01 -8.13 -7.47
N SER A 138 1.37 -8.24 -6.19
CA SER A 138 2.79 -8.24 -5.79
C SER A 138 3.53 -9.45 -6.36
N ILE A 139 2.90 -10.63 -6.31
CA ILE A 139 3.44 -11.87 -6.88
C ILE A 139 3.52 -11.79 -8.41
N ILE A 140 2.49 -11.27 -9.09
CA ILE A 140 2.50 -11.08 -10.55
C ILE A 140 3.58 -10.08 -10.97
N ASN A 141 3.77 -8.99 -10.21
CA ASN A 141 4.80 -7.99 -10.49
C ASN A 141 6.21 -8.58 -10.43
N MET A 142 6.45 -9.57 -9.55
CA MET A 142 7.71 -10.33 -9.52
C MET A 142 7.97 -11.16 -10.78
N LEU A 143 6.94 -11.49 -11.58
CA LEU A 143 7.09 -12.21 -12.84
C LEU A 143 7.31 -11.26 -14.04
N GLN A 144 7.19 -9.94 -13.84
CA GLN A 144 7.38 -8.94 -14.90
C GLN A 144 8.86 -8.59 -15.08
N LEU A 145 9.44 -9.00 -16.20
CA LEU A 145 10.83 -8.73 -16.57
C LEU A 145 10.94 -8.45 -18.07
N ASN A 146 11.38 -7.25 -18.43
CA ASN A 146 11.56 -6.84 -19.81
C ASN A 146 12.95 -7.26 -20.33
N LEU A 147 13.01 -8.26 -21.20
CA LEU A 147 14.28 -8.69 -21.82
C LEU A 147 14.47 -8.16 -23.25
N HIS A 148 13.49 -7.47 -23.84
CA HIS A 148 13.53 -7.08 -25.25
C HIS A 148 14.50 -5.95 -25.63
N LYS A 149 14.99 -5.23 -24.63
CA LYS A 149 16.02 -4.19 -24.81
C LYS A 149 17.43 -4.75 -24.61
N MET A 150 17.55 -6.02 -24.24
CA MET A 150 18.84 -6.69 -24.09
C MET A 150 19.58 -6.74 -25.43
N GLY A 151 20.81 -6.21 -25.47
CA GLY A 151 21.64 -6.11 -26.67
C GLY A 151 21.29 -4.92 -27.59
N ARG A 152 20.38 -4.03 -27.18
CA ARG A 152 20.10 -2.76 -27.86
C ARG A 152 20.75 -1.63 -27.06
N THR A 153 22.07 -1.55 -27.13
CA THR A 153 22.80 -0.37 -26.69
C THR A 153 22.31 0.83 -27.50
N ASP A 154 21.85 1.89 -26.83
CA ASP A 154 21.62 3.18 -27.47
C ASP A 154 22.87 3.53 -28.31
N GLU A 155 22.66 3.78 -29.61
CA GLU A 155 23.67 3.94 -30.67
C GLU A 155 24.61 5.17 -30.50
N THR A 156 24.87 5.63 -29.28
CA THR A 156 25.72 6.80 -29.00
C THR A 156 27.10 6.49 -28.44
N LYS A 157 27.46 5.21 -28.27
CA LYS A 157 28.84 4.81 -27.94
C LYS A 157 29.56 4.16 -29.13
N LEU A 158 29.75 4.96 -30.19
CA LEU A 158 30.83 4.70 -31.12
C LEU A 158 32.15 5.05 -30.42
N GLU A 159 33.12 4.15 -30.54
CA GLU A 159 34.55 4.30 -30.20
C GLU A 159 34.93 4.15 -28.72
N ARG A 160 35.40 2.94 -28.34
CA ARG A 160 36.82 2.74 -27.95
C ARG A 160 37.20 1.28 -27.69
N TYR A 161 38.27 0.90 -28.38
CA TYR A 161 39.25 -0.15 -28.10
C TYR A 161 38.82 -1.63 -28.11
N GLU A 162 39.27 -2.27 -29.18
CA GLU A 162 39.49 -3.71 -29.33
C GLU A 162 40.26 -4.31 -28.13
N ASN A 163 39.89 -5.55 -27.81
CA ASN A 163 40.55 -6.50 -26.90
C ASN A 163 40.19 -6.43 -25.40
N VAL A 164 38.93 -6.72 -25.07
CA VAL A 164 38.62 -7.54 -23.89
C VAL A 164 37.54 -8.57 -24.28
N ARG A 165 37.77 -9.86 -24.02
CA ARG A 165 36.70 -10.88 -23.99
C ARG A 165 35.86 -10.66 -22.73
N GLU A 166 35.24 -9.49 -22.64
CA GLU A 166 34.45 -9.10 -21.49
C GLU A 166 33.05 -9.67 -21.64
N VAL A 167 32.63 -10.35 -20.58
CA VAL A 167 31.27 -10.78 -20.34
C VAL A 167 30.41 -9.51 -20.39
N ASP A 168 29.78 -9.25 -21.54
CA ASP A 168 29.03 -8.01 -21.77
C ASP A 168 27.89 -7.90 -20.74
N ASN A 169 28.13 -7.06 -19.74
CA ASN A 169 27.10 -6.59 -18.84
C ASN A 169 26.30 -5.52 -19.57
N ASP A 170 24.97 -5.66 -19.58
CA ASP A 170 24.08 -4.72 -20.26
C ASP A 170 23.35 -3.84 -19.26
N TYR A 171 23.03 -2.62 -19.66
CA TYR A 171 22.29 -1.67 -18.85
C TYR A 171 21.35 -0.83 -19.71
N PHE A 172 20.09 -0.73 -19.30
CA PHE A 172 19.11 0.16 -19.93
C PHE A 172 18.04 0.61 -18.96
N THR A 173 17.28 1.63 -19.37
CA THR A 173 16.09 2.08 -18.64
C THR A 173 14.83 1.91 -19.47
N ALA A 174 13.70 1.77 -18.78
CA ALA A 174 12.38 1.69 -19.39
C ALA A 174 11.34 2.31 -18.48
N ASN A 175 10.26 2.85 -19.05
CA ASN A 175 9.09 3.22 -18.28
C ASN A 175 8.17 2.00 -18.19
N GLU A 176 7.88 1.57 -16.97
CA GLU A 176 7.06 0.40 -16.70
C GLU A 176 5.96 0.71 -15.71
N ARG A 177 4.84 0.02 -15.91
CA ARG A 177 3.83 -0.09 -14.87
C ARG A 177 4.27 -1.17 -13.90
N THR A 178 4.45 -0.80 -12.64
CA THR A 178 4.80 -1.67 -11.53
C THR A 178 3.71 -1.62 -10.47
N ILE A 179 3.84 -2.41 -9.40
CA ILE A 179 2.91 -2.31 -8.26
C ILE A 179 2.97 -0.93 -7.58
N GLU A 180 4.14 -0.29 -7.61
CA GLU A 180 4.41 1.01 -7.01
C GLU A 180 3.85 2.19 -7.84
N GLY A 181 3.55 1.99 -9.13
CA GLY A 181 3.09 3.05 -10.01
C GLY A 181 3.53 2.90 -11.47
N ASP A 182 3.41 3.99 -12.24
CA ASP A 182 3.98 4.08 -13.57
C ASP A 182 5.34 4.83 -13.47
N CYS A 183 6.45 4.09 -13.46
CA CYS A 183 7.78 4.56 -13.07
C CYS A 183 8.88 4.22 -14.09
N GLU A 184 9.93 5.04 -14.14
CA GLU A 184 11.19 4.65 -14.78
C GLU A 184 11.85 3.54 -13.95
N VAL A 185 12.25 2.45 -14.60
CA VAL A 185 13.00 1.34 -14.02
C VAL A 185 14.34 1.20 -14.74
N ALA A 186 15.37 0.84 -13.98
CA ALA A 186 16.70 0.57 -14.51
C ALA A 186 17.03 -0.91 -14.42
N TYR A 187 17.54 -1.47 -15.51
CA TYR A 187 17.94 -2.85 -15.63
C TYR A 187 19.46 -2.95 -15.73
N THR A 188 20.04 -3.88 -14.97
CA THR A 188 21.44 -4.30 -15.09
C THR A 188 21.46 -5.81 -15.31
N ILE A 189 22.09 -6.26 -16.39
CA ILE A 189 22.15 -7.67 -16.77
C ILE A 189 23.59 -8.14 -16.66
N ILE A 190 23.80 -9.20 -15.89
CA ILE A 190 25.11 -9.81 -15.66
C ILE A 190 25.04 -11.27 -16.12
N LYS A 191 25.72 -11.58 -17.22
CA LYS A 191 25.86 -12.96 -17.68
C LYS A 191 26.91 -13.65 -16.80
N LYS A 192 26.57 -14.75 -16.15
CA LYS A 192 27.52 -15.55 -15.37
C LYS A 192 28.03 -16.72 -16.21
N LYS A 193 29.01 -17.45 -15.68
CA LYS A 193 29.46 -18.72 -16.29
C LYS A 193 28.30 -19.74 -16.21
N GLU A 194 28.28 -20.70 -17.13
CA GLU A 194 27.31 -21.83 -17.16
C GLU A 194 25.87 -21.48 -17.59
N ASP A 195 25.68 -20.52 -18.51
CA ASP A 195 24.36 -20.14 -19.07
C ASP A 195 23.38 -19.58 -18.02
N VAL A 196 23.91 -19.08 -16.91
CA VAL A 196 23.16 -18.38 -15.86
C VAL A 196 23.20 -16.87 -16.14
N THR A 197 22.06 -16.21 -16.12
CA THR A 197 21.98 -14.74 -16.25
C THR A 197 21.31 -14.16 -15.01
N GLU A 198 21.99 -13.21 -14.37
CA GLU A 198 21.43 -12.42 -13.28
C GLU A 198 20.93 -11.08 -13.84
N VAL A 199 19.69 -10.73 -13.55
CA VAL A 199 19.11 -9.44 -13.95
C VAL A 199 18.68 -8.71 -12.70
N THR A 200 19.11 -7.47 -12.55
CA THR A 200 18.70 -6.58 -11.47
C THR A 200 17.81 -5.49 -12.06
N LYS A 201 16.62 -5.32 -11.51
CA LYS A 201 15.67 -4.24 -11.85
C LYS A 201 15.50 -3.34 -10.63
N SER A 202 15.78 -2.05 -10.76
CA SER A 202 15.54 -1.06 -9.71
C SER A 202 14.48 -0.05 -10.12
N VAL A 203 13.62 0.33 -9.18
CA VAL A 203 12.54 1.31 -9.41
C VAL A 203 13.03 2.72 -9.04
N ASN A 204 12.93 3.66 -9.96
CA ASN A 204 13.28 5.05 -9.72
C ASN A 204 12.05 5.85 -9.24
N PHE A 205 11.88 5.94 -7.93
CA PHE A 205 10.73 6.61 -7.31
C PHE A 205 10.64 8.12 -7.59
N ASN A 206 11.76 8.76 -7.95
CA ASN A 206 11.81 10.18 -8.33
C ASN A 206 11.27 10.42 -9.74
N LYS A 207 11.13 9.36 -10.54
CA LYS A 207 10.62 9.40 -11.91
C LYS A 207 9.39 8.51 -12.06
N CYS A 208 8.46 8.62 -11.13
CA CYS A 208 7.14 8.03 -11.24
C CYS A 208 6.11 9.10 -11.62
N THR A 209 5.33 8.82 -12.67
CA THR A 209 4.26 9.71 -13.12
C THR A 209 2.99 9.55 -12.30
N ARG A 210 2.78 8.36 -11.72
CA ARG A 210 1.64 8.02 -10.86
C ARG A 210 2.13 7.14 -9.72
N ARG A 211 1.74 7.44 -8.47
CA ARG A 211 2.00 6.62 -7.27
C ARG A 211 0.79 6.60 -6.34
N PRO A 212 0.46 5.46 -5.72
CA PRO A 212 -0.62 5.36 -4.73
C PRO A 212 -0.12 5.78 -3.34
N ILE A 213 0.29 7.04 -3.17
CA ILE A 213 0.71 7.60 -1.87
C ILE A 213 -0.34 8.56 -1.34
N THR A 214 -0.49 8.62 -0.02
CA THR A 214 -1.32 9.60 0.67
C THR A 214 -0.53 10.30 1.75
N LYS A 215 -0.82 11.59 1.93
CA LYS A 215 -0.20 12.44 2.94
C LYS A 215 -1.30 13.18 3.70
N TYR A 216 -1.40 12.94 5.00
CA TYR A 216 -2.42 13.53 5.89
C TYR A 216 -1.83 14.64 6.75
N ASN A 217 -2.64 15.63 7.14
CA ASN A 217 -2.29 16.74 8.03
C ASN A 217 -1.22 17.71 7.50
N PHE A 218 -1.09 17.85 6.17
CA PHE A 218 -0.15 18.79 5.55
C PHE A 218 -0.70 20.23 5.55
N ARG A 219 -1.97 20.44 5.97
CA ARG A 219 -2.61 21.76 6.05
C ARG A 219 -1.95 22.81 6.93
N TYR A 220 -1.17 22.39 7.92
CA TYR A 220 -0.42 23.29 8.81
C TYR A 220 0.95 23.66 8.28
N LEU A 221 1.40 23.04 7.20
CA LEU A 221 2.71 23.34 6.63
C LEU A 221 2.73 24.74 6.02
N THR A 222 3.92 25.32 6.04
CA THR A 222 4.22 26.58 5.36
C THR A 222 5.42 26.32 4.48
N GLU A 223 5.44 26.93 3.29
CA GLU A 223 6.59 26.85 2.40
C GLU A 223 7.83 27.42 3.11
N CYS A 224 8.89 26.61 3.18
CA CYS A 224 10.16 27.03 3.75
C CYS A 224 11.16 27.27 2.62
N ARG A 225 11.43 28.55 2.31
CA ARG A 225 12.32 28.94 1.22
C ARG A 225 13.80 28.57 1.46
N ASP A 226 14.20 28.51 2.73
CA ASP A 226 15.59 28.28 3.13
C ASP A 226 15.88 26.83 3.57
N CYS A 227 14.83 26.01 3.71
CA CYS A 227 15.00 24.59 3.98
C CYS A 227 15.43 23.92 2.68
N LYS A 228 16.59 23.24 2.68
CA LYS A 228 16.87 22.29 1.60
C LYS A 228 15.75 21.26 1.60
N GLU A 229 15.19 20.95 0.43
CA GLU A 229 14.29 19.82 0.27
C GLU A 229 15.07 18.54 0.64
N THR A 230 15.02 18.17 1.90
CA THR A 230 15.43 16.84 2.36
C THR A 230 14.18 15.99 2.29
N ASP A 231 14.18 15.04 1.37
CA ASP A 231 13.15 14.01 1.35
C ASP A 231 13.24 13.19 2.64
N TYR A 232 12.34 13.47 3.58
CA TYR A 232 12.24 12.72 4.82
C TYR A 232 11.80 11.26 4.60
N PHE A 233 11.38 10.91 3.38
CA PHE A 233 10.91 9.59 3.00
C PHE A 233 11.66 9.08 1.78
N GLU A 234 12.47 8.04 1.99
CA GLU A 234 13.39 7.48 1.00
C GLU A 234 12.97 6.04 0.65
N PRO A 235 12.13 5.87 -0.38
CA PRO A 235 11.75 4.55 -0.89
C PRO A 235 12.82 4.02 -1.87
N SER A 236 13.09 2.71 -1.80
CA SER A 236 13.97 2.00 -2.73
C SER A 236 13.44 0.59 -2.94
N THR A 237 13.36 0.14 -4.19
CA THR A 237 12.91 -1.22 -4.51
C THR A 237 13.80 -1.81 -5.58
N VAL A 238 14.32 -3.00 -5.29
CA VAL A 238 15.20 -3.75 -6.18
C VAL A 238 14.69 -5.17 -6.30
N TYR A 239 14.60 -5.65 -7.54
CA TYR A 239 14.28 -7.02 -7.90
C TYR A 239 15.53 -7.67 -8.49
N THR A 240 15.87 -8.86 -8.04
CA THR A 240 16.99 -9.66 -8.55
C THR A 240 16.44 -10.96 -9.11
N TYR A 241 16.63 -11.17 -10.40
CA TYR A 241 16.17 -12.33 -11.15
C TYR A 241 17.36 -13.24 -11.48
N LEU A 242 17.18 -14.54 -11.28
CA LEU A 242 18.11 -15.57 -11.72
C LEU A 242 17.46 -16.37 -12.85
N LEU A 243 18.05 -16.29 -14.03
CA LEU A 243 17.61 -16.98 -15.24
C LEU A 243 18.58 -18.12 -15.56
N GLU A 244 18.03 -19.28 -15.89
CA GLU A 244 18.76 -20.45 -16.37
C GLU A 244 18.26 -20.83 -17.78
N LYS A 245 18.81 -21.90 -18.37
CA LYS A 245 18.42 -22.40 -19.71
C LYS A 245 16.92 -22.62 -19.86
N GLU A 246 16.26 -23.04 -18.79
CA GLU A 246 14.84 -23.39 -18.81
C GLU A 246 13.89 -22.20 -18.61
N GLY A 247 14.43 -21.02 -18.25
CA GLY A 247 13.67 -19.80 -18.00
C GLY A 247 13.94 -19.23 -16.62
N LEU A 248 12.89 -18.69 -16.01
CA LEU A 248 12.96 -18.06 -14.69
C LEU A 248 13.14 -19.08 -13.57
N LYS A 249 14.28 -19.05 -12.87
CA LYS A 249 14.56 -19.97 -11.74
C LYS A 249 14.18 -19.37 -10.39
N LYS A 250 14.54 -18.12 -10.17
CA LYS A 250 14.38 -17.44 -8.88
C LYS A 250 14.19 -15.93 -9.05
N VAL A 251 13.36 -15.33 -8.21
CA VAL A 251 13.22 -13.87 -8.07
C VAL A 251 13.28 -13.51 -6.60
N GLU A 252 14.07 -12.50 -6.27
CA GLU A 252 14.09 -11.86 -4.95
C GLU A 252 13.73 -10.38 -5.09
N VAL A 253 12.97 -9.86 -4.14
CA VAL A 253 12.64 -8.44 -4.04
C VAL A 253 13.08 -7.95 -2.69
N ASN A 254 13.74 -6.79 -2.67
CA ASN A 254 13.96 -6.02 -1.48
C ASN A 254 13.38 -4.61 -1.69
N SER A 255 12.34 -4.28 -0.93
CA SER A 255 11.72 -2.95 -0.93
C SER A 255 11.91 -2.31 0.44
N VAL A 256 12.63 -1.20 0.49
CA VAL A 256 12.95 -0.46 1.70
C VAL A 256 12.26 0.90 1.66
N TYR A 257 11.63 1.25 2.78
CA TYR A 257 11.01 2.54 3.01
C TYR A 257 11.58 3.13 4.30
N THR A 258 12.45 4.14 4.16
CA THR A 258 13.12 4.77 5.28
C THR A 258 12.52 6.15 5.54
N ILE A 259 12.26 6.45 6.81
CA ILE A 259 11.95 7.79 7.28
C ILE A 259 13.19 8.36 7.95
N THR A 260 13.70 9.47 7.43
CA THR A 260 14.93 10.12 7.88
C THR A 260 14.57 11.49 8.45
N LEU A 261 14.94 11.76 9.71
CA LEU A 261 14.78 13.07 10.36
C LEU A 261 16.16 13.59 10.75
N GLU A 262 16.49 14.83 10.41
CA GLU A 262 17.81 15.44 10.70
C GLU A 262 19.00 14.57 10.22
N ASN A 263 18.86 13.94 9.05
CA ASN A 263 19.82 12.98 8.48
C ASN A 263 20.03 11.69 9.30
N GLN A 264 19.13 11.39 10.24
CA GLN A 264 19.12 10.13 10.98
C GLN A 264 17.90 9.30 10.60
N PRO A 265 18.08 8.03 10.20
CA PRO A 265 16.96 7.17 9.89
C PRO A 265 16.26 6.80 11.21
N VAL A 266 15.00 7.21 11.36
CA VAL A 266 14.21 7.01 12.60
C VAL A 266 13.28 5.81 12.51
N MET A 267 12.90 5.44 11.30
CA MET A 267 12.03 4.30 11.03
C MET A 267 12.40 3.69 9.68
N LYS A 268 12.39 2.36 9.60
CA LYS A 268 12.60 1.62 8.36
C LYS A 268 11.58 0.49 8.28
N THR A 269 10.86 0.44 7.17
CA THR A 269 10.07 -0.73 6.78
C THR A 269 10.78 -1.42 5.62
N GLU A 270 11.01 -2.72 5.74
CA GLU A 270 11.68 -3.54 4.73
C GLU A 270 10.77 -4.70 4.37
N VAL A 271 10.43 -4.80 3.08
CA VAL A 271 9.64 -5.90 2.51
C VAL A 271 10.60 -6.76 1.70
N ARG A 272 10.72 -8.03 2.07
CA ARG A 272 11.54 -9.01 1.37
C ARG A 272 10.62 -10.07 0.80
N ALA A 273 10.74 -10.36 -0.48
CA ALA A 273 9.96 -11.42 -1.10
C ALA A 273 10.84 -12.29 -1.96
N ARG A 274 10.52 -13.58 -2.04
CA ARG A 274 11.26 -14.57 -2.81
C ARG A 274 10.30 -15.53 -3.48
N ILE A 275 10.56 -15.80 -4.76
CA ILE A 275 9.87 -16.84 -5.55
C ILE A 275 10.95 -17.78 -6.11
N VAL A 276 10.82 -19.08 -5.86
CA VAL A 276 11.75 -20.11 -6.37
C VAL A 276 10.98 -21.16 -7.14
N LEU A 277 11.44 -21.50 -8.35
CA LEU A 277 10.83 -22.54 -9.17
C LEU A 277 11.14 -23.92 -8.58
N GLU A 278 10.09 -24.61 -8.13
CA GLU A 278 10.14 -25.97 -7.59
C GLU A 278 9.93 -27.01 -8.69
N LYS A 279 8.93 -26.79 -9.54
CA LYS A 279 8.51 -27.78 -10.53
C LYS A 279 7.89 -27.15 -11.77
N THR A 280 8.17 -27.78 -12.91
CA THR A 280 7.54 -27.50 -14.20
C THR A 280 6.79 -28.75 -14.65
N GLN A 281 5.56 -28.61 -15.15
CA GLN A 281 4.75 -29.72 -15.65
C GLN A 281 3.82 -29.29 -16.79
N GLU A 282 3.33 -30.25 -17.58
CA GLU A 282 2.31 -29.96 -18.60
C GLU A 282 0.95 -29.66 -17.96
N ILE A 283 0.18 -28.77 -18.59
CA ILE A 283 -1.17 -28.41 -18.13
C ILE A 283 -2.10 -29.61 -18.35
N ARG A 284 -2.51 -30.27 -17.26
CA ARG A 284 -3.50 -31.36 -17.31
C ARG A 284 -4.94 -30.86 -17.30
N ARG A 285 -5.21 -29.80 -16.53
CA ARG A 285 -6.50 -29.14 -16.42
C ARG A 285 -6.25 -27.65 -16.22
N GLU A 286 -6.86 -26.84 -17.07
CA GLU A 286 -6.83 -25.40 -16.92
C GLU A 286 -7.61 -24.96 -15.69
N PHE A 287 -7.12 -23.93 -15.00
CA PHE A 287 -7.86 -23.30 -13.92
C PHE A 287 -9.14 -22.66 -14.49
N GLU A 288 -10.23 -22.75 -13.73
CA GLU A 288 -11.46 -22.01 -14.04
C GLU A 288 -11.26 -20.55 -13.62
N TRP A 289 -11.45 -19.60 -14.52
CA TRP A 289 -11.27 -18.16 -14.27
C TRP A 289 -12.33 -17.36 -15.05
N SER A 290 -12.54 -16.11 -14.67
CA SER A 290 -13.57 -15.22 -15.24
C SER A 290 -13.00 -13.90 -15.76
N HIS A 291 -13.69 -13.27 -16.72
CA HIS A 291 -13.37 -11.93 -17.24
C HIS A 291 -14.16 -10.85 -16.52
N ASP A 292 -14.25 -10.97 -15.20
CA ASP A 292 -15.19 -10.25 -14.38
C ASP A 292 -14.72 -8.81 -14.11
N LYS A 293 -13.59 -8.67 -13.40
CA LYS A 293 -13.07 -7.39 -12.94
C LYS A 293 -11.72 -7.09 -13.60
N LYS A 294 -11.74 -6.26 -14.65
CA LYS A 294 -10.54 -5.81 -15.37
C LYS A 294 -9.84 -4.70 -14.60
N GLU A 295 -8.59 -4.93 -14.19
CA GLU A 295 -7.77 -3.98 -13.44
C GLU A 295 -6.31 -3.94 -13.93
N THR A 296 -5.49 -3.09 -13.30
CA THR A 296 -4.06 -2.93 -13.61
C THR A 296 -3.18 -3.51 -12.51
N LEU A 297 -1.87 -3.58 -12.78
CA LEU A 297 -0.85 -4.09 -11.86
C LEU A 297 -0.56 -3.16 -10.67
N ILE A 298 -0.91 -1.86 -10.78
CA ILE A 298 -0.69 -0.86 -9.74
C ILE A 298 -1.51 -1.23 -8.50
N TYR A 299 -0.91 -1.06 -7.31
CA TYR A 299 -1.61 -1.24 -6.04
C TYR A 299 -2.93 -0.45 -6.00
N SER A 300 -4.02 -1.12 -5.63
CA SER A 300 -5.34 -0.50 -5.48
C SER A 300 -5.54 0.00 -4.06
N ASN A 301 -5.80 1.30 -3.92
CA ASN A 301 -6.10 1.99 -2.66
C ASN A 301 -7.62 2.18 -2.44
N GLU A 302 -8.45 1.33 -3.06
CA GLU A 302 -9.91 1.42 -3.03
C GLU A 302 -10.47 1.37 -1.60
N VAL A 303 -10.01 0.42 -0.79
CA VAL A 303 -10.47 0.25 0.60
C VAL A 303 -10.07 1.45 1.46
N GLU A 304 -8.84 1.95 1.30
CA GLU A 304 -8.36 3.14 2.01
C GLU A 304 -9.17 4.38 1.61
N ARG A 305 -9.57 4.49 0.33
CA ARG A 305 -10.48 5.54 -0.15
C ARG A 305 -11.87 5.43 0.50
N GLU A 306 -12.43 4.24 0.58
CA GLU A 306 -13.73 4.01 1.22
C GLU A 306 -13.70 4.34 2.72
N ILE A 307 -12.62 3.96 3.41
CA ILE A 307 -12.37 4.31 4.81
C ILE A 307 -12.30 5.82 5.00
N GLU A 308 -11.52 6.52 4.17
CA GLU A 308 -11.40 7.97 4.25
C GLU A 308 -12.73 8.67 3.97
N ARG A 309 -13.50 8.21 2.96
CA ARG A 309 -14.86 8.71 2.69
C ARG A 309 -15.76 8.52 3.89
N PHE A 310 -15.76 7.34 4.51
CA PHE A 310 -16.56 7.09 5.70
C PHE A 310 -16.18 8.02 6.85
N TYR A 311 -14.90 8.30 7.05
CA TYR A 311 -14.47 9.26 8.06
C TYR A 311 -14.94 10.70 7.77
N MET A 312 -14.91 11.11 6.49
CA MET A 312 -15.28 12.46 6.05
C MET A 312 -16.80 12.68 5.96
N GLU A 313 -17.55 11.68 5.52
CA GLU A 313 -18.97 11.76 5.15
C GLU A 313 -19.88 10.94 6.09
N GLY A 314 -19.32 10.15 7.00
CA GLY A 314 -20.09 9.35 7.96
C GLY A 314 -20.93 8.28 7.29
N ASP A 315 -22.14 8.08 7.78
CA ASP A 315 -23.05 7.04 7.29
C ASP A 315 -23.69 7.33 5.92
N ASP A 316 -23.40 8.49 5.30
CA ASP A 316 -23.97 8.91 4.01
C ASP A 316 -23.25 8.25 2.79
N VAL A 317 -22.22 7.43 3.03
CA VAL A 317 -21.42 6.78 1.99
C VAL A 317 -22.10 5.56 1.36
N GLU A 318 -21.74 5.25 0.11
CA GLU A 318 -22.27 4.08 -0.61
C GLU A 318 -21.85 2.75 0.03
N VAL A 319 -20.59 2.67 0.50
CA VAL A 319 -20.01 1.47 1.10
C VAL A 319 -19.59 1.76 2.52
N LEU A 320 -20.10 0.95 3.46
CA LEU A 320 -19.70 1.01 4.89
C LEU A 320 -18.51 0.07 5.13
N PRO A 321 -17.27 0.59 5.23
CA PRO A 321 -16.05 -0.23 5.23
C PRO A 321 -15.99 -1.17 6.45
N TYR A 322 -16.59 -0.78 7.57
CA TYR A 322 -16.54 -1.52 8.84
C TYR A 322 -17.76 -2.39 9.11
N ARG A 323 -18.62 -2.64 8.12
CA ARG A 323 -19.84 -3.45 8.30
C ARG A 323 -19.53 -4.89 8.75
N HIS A 324 -18.39 -5.43 8.35
CA HIS A 324 -17.96 -6.78 8.68
C HIS A 324 -17.38 -6.90 10.10
N ILE A 325 -16.95 -5.79 10.71
CA ILE A 325 -16.42 -5.77 12.07
C ILE A 325 -17.59 -5.82 13.06
N LYS A 326 -17.76 -6.97 13.70
CA LYS A 326 -18.80 -7.19 14.72
C LYS A 326 -18.30 -6.79 16.10
N ASP A 327 -19.24 -6.66 17.03
CA ASP A 327 -18.96 -6.48 18.47
C ASP A 327 -18.19 -5.20 18.84
N LYS A 328 -18.21 -4.17 17.97
CA LYS A 328 -17.54 -2.89 18.21
C LYS A 328 -17.91 -2.28 19.56
N VAL A 329 -19.21 -2.25 19.89
CA VAL A 329 -19.74 -1.71 21.15
C VAL A 329 -19.22 -2.50 22.36
N GLU A 330 -19.09 -3.82 22.22
CA GLU A 330 -18.60 -4.68 23.29
C GLU A 330 -17.09 -4.47 23.53
N GLN A 331 -16.31 -4.39 22.46
CA GLN A 331 -14.88 -4.07 22.56
C GLN A 331 -14.64 -2.70 23.17
N ILE A 332 -15.48 -1.70 22.83
CA ILE A 332 -15.46 -0.38 23.48
C ILE A 332 -15.74 -0.52 24.98
N ARG A 333 -16.71 -1.35 25.39
CA ARG A 333 -17.01 -1.60 26.80
C ARG A 333 -15.80 -2.16 27.54
N ILE A 334 -15.15 -3.18 26.99
CA ILE A 334 -13.96 -3.80 27.57
C ILE A 334 -12.86 -2.76 27.78
N ILE A 335 -12.53 -1.96 26.75
CA ILE A 335 -11.49 -0.92 26.84
C ILE A 335 -11.87 0.14 27.90
N VAL A 336 -13.14 0.54 27.95
CA VAL A 336 -13.63 1.50 28.94
C VAL A 336 -13.55 0.95 30.37
N ASP A 337 -13.85 -0.33 30.57
CA ASP A 337 -13.74 -0.98 31.87
C ASP A 337 -12.27 -1.12 32.32
N GLU A 338 -11.34 -1.44 31.41
CA GLU A 338 -9.90 -1.40 31.68
C GLU A 338 -9.43 0.01 32.08
N LEU A 339 -9.93 1.06 31.41
CA LEU A 339 -9.62 2.46 31.74
C LEU A 339 -10.19 2.91 33.10
N LYS A 340 -11.25 2.27 33.61
CA LYS A 340 -11.79 2.57 34.95
C LYS A 340 -10.82 2.15 36.04
N GLU A 341 -10.21 0.98 35.88
CA GLU A 341 -9.27 0.40 36.86
C GLU A 341 -7.96 1.19 36.91
N LEU A 342 -7.56 1.81 35.79
CA LEU A 342 -6.37 2.65 35.72
C LEU A 342 -6.66 4.06 36.26
N LYS A 343 -6.29 4.28 37.53
CA LYS A 343 -6.41 5.58 38.21
C LYS A 343 -5.26 6.54 37.91
N GLU A 344 -4.09 6.01 37.55
CA GLU A 344 -2.90 6.80 37.22
C GLU A 344 -2.72 6.93 35.70
N ASN A 345 -2.25 8.09 35.25
CA ASN A 345 -1.87 8.29 33.86
C ASN A 345 -0.53 7.58 33.60
N LYS A 346 -0.61 6.33 33.14
CA LYS A 346 0.54 5.53 32.69
C LYS A 346 0.55 5.45 31.18
N GLN A 347 1.67 4.97 30.62
CA GLN A 347 1.79 4.72 29.18
C GLN A 347 0.67 3.78 28.67
N GLU A 348 0.29 2.78 29.46
CA GLU A 348 -0.83 1.87 29.19
C GLU A 348 -2.15 2.61 28.95
N THR A 349 -2.44 3.65 29.75
CA THR A 349 -3.63 4.50 29.60
C THR A 349 -3.65 5.17 28.22
N THR A 350 -2.50 5.63 27.73
CA THR A 350 -2.38 6.25 26.39
C THR A 350 -2.63 5.22 25.27
N HIS A 351 -2.14 4.00 25.43
CA HIS A 351 -2.39 2.91 24.45
C HIS A 351 -3.88 2.55 24.40
N LEU A 352 -4.54 2.43 25.55
CA LEU A 352 -5.99 2.17 25.61
C LEU A 352 -6.81 3.31 25.03
N LEU A 353 -6.42 4.57 25.27
CA LEU A 353 -7.05 5.73 24.67
C LEU A 353 -6.93 5.71 23.13
N SER A 354 -5.75 5.39 22.61
CA SER A 354 -5.54 5.24 21.16
C SER A 354 -6.39 4.13 20.54
N ARG A 355 -6.49 2.98 21.23
CA ARG A 355 -7.39 1.89 20.81
C ARG A 355 -8.85 2.34 20.82
N LEU A 356 -9.28 3.05 21.86
CA LEU A 356 -10.65 3.56 21.98
C LEU A 356 -10.99 4.57 20.86
N VAL A 357 -10.08 5.50 20.57
CA VAL A 357 -10.19 6.42 19.44
C VAL A 357 -10.33 5.65 18.12
N SER A 358 -9.52 4.61 17.90
CA SER A 358 -9.59 3.77 16.70
C SER A 358 -10.93 3.06 16.58
N MET A 359 -11.48 2.54 17.69
CA MET A 359 -12.81 1.92 17.70
C MET A 359 -13.91 2.93 17.35
N PHE A 360 -13.85 4.14 17.91
CA PHE A 360 -14.84 5.18 17.62
C PHE A 360 -14.82 5.64 16.16
N ARG A 361 -13.65 5.66 15.52
CA ARG A 361 -13.56 5.97 14.08
C ARG A 361 -14.34 4.97 13.23
N MET A 362 -14.51 3.73 13.67
CA MET A 362 -15.22 2.67 12.94
C MET A 362 -16.74 2.64 13.19
N CYS A 363 -17.25 3.50 14.08
CA CYS A 363 -18.65 3.45 14.51
C CYS A 363 -19.58 4.25 13.59
N THR A 364 -20.74 3.66 13.29
CA THR A 364 -21.88 4.40 12.73
C THR A 364 -22.52 5.31 13.77
N LEU A 365 -23.38 6.24 13.35
CA LEU A 365 -24.11 7.12 14.28
C LEU A 365 -25.06 6.32 15.19
N GLU A 366 -25.63 5.22 14.70
CA GLU A 366 -26.44 4.29 15.49
C GLU A 366 -25.60 3.61 16.57
N GLU A 367 -24.43 3.07 16.21
CA GLU A 367 -23.52 2.42 17.16
C GLU A 367 -23.01 3.40 18.22
N LEU A 368 -22.68 4.64 17.85
CA LEU A 368 -22.33 5.70 18.80
C LEU A 368 -23.49 6.01 19.77
N THR A 369 -24.73 5.97 19.28
CA THR A 369 -25.92 6.13 20.12
C THR A 369 -26.08 4.95 21.08
N MET A 370 -25.78 3.73 20.64
CA MET A 370 -25.75 2.54 21.51
C MET A 370 -24.66 2.65 22.58
N VAL A 371 -23.44 3.05 22.21
CA VAL A 371 -22.34 3.32 23.15
C VAL A 371 -22.77 4.37 24.17
N HIS A 372 -23.41 5.45 23.72
CA HIS A 372 -23.89 6.50 24.60
C HIS A 372 -24.87 5.98 25.65
N ASN A 373 -25.86 5.20 25.22
CA ASN A 373 -26.90 4.70 26.11
C ASN A 373 -26.42 3.56 27.02
N LYS A 374 -25.61 2.63 26.51
CA LYS A 374 -25.20 1.42 27.25
C LYS A 374 -23.93 1.60 28.08
N ILE A 375 -23.06 2.55 27.71
CA ILE A 375 -21.75 2.72 28.34
C ILE A 375 -21.67 4.12 28.96
N TYR A 376 -21.71 5.17 28.15
CA TYR A 376 -21.44 6.55 28.62
C TYR A 376 -22.34 7.00 29.79
N LYS A 377 -23.64 6.69 29.76
CA LYS A 377 -24.57 7.04 30.85
C LYS A 377 -24.32 6.29 32.16
N HIS A 378 -23.58 5.18 32.12
CA HIS A 378 -23.38 4.27 33.25
C HIS A 378 -21.95 4.32 33.82
N VAL A 379 -21.09 5.19 33.29
CA VAL A 379 -19.72 5.39 33.80
C VAL A 379 -19.62 6.69 34.62
N ASP A 380 -18.58 6.79 35.44
CA ASP A 380 -18.34 7.97 36.25
C ASP A 380 -17.90 9.18 35.41
N VAL A 381 -17.99 10.37 36.00
CA VAL A 381 -17.75 11.66 35.32
C VAL A 381 -16.33 11.76 34.75
N ARG A 382 -15.32 11.11 35.34
CA ARG A 382 -13.95 11.11 34.79
C ARG A 382 -13.92 10.38 33.45
N ILE A 383 -14.51 9.20 33.39
CA ILE A 383 -14.56 8.38 32.17
C ILE A 383 -15.47 9.01 31.12
N GLN A 384 -16.58 9.65 31.50
CA GLN A 384 -17.40 10.43 30.59
C GLN A 384 -16.58 11.50 29.85
N LYS A 385 -15.80 12.28 30.61
CA LYS A 385 -14.88 13.28 30.03
C LYS A 385 -13.81 12.63 29.13
N LEU A 386 -13.31 11.44 29.47
CA LEU A 386 -12.35 10.75 28.60
C LEU A 386 -12.99 10.34 27.27
N ILE A 387 -14.20 9.77 27.31
CA ILE A 387 -14.96 9.34 26.12
C ILE A 387 -15.28 10.54 25.21
N GLU A 388 -15.79 11.64 25.77
CA GLU A 388 -16.04 12.88 25.01
C GLU A 388 -14.77 13.37 24.28
N HIS A 389 -13.62 13.31 24.96
CA HIS A 389 -12.36 13.74 24.36
C HIS A 389 -11.92 12.79 23.25
N CYS A 390 -12.10 11.48 23.44
CA CYS A 390 -11.83 10.48 22.40
C CYS A 390 -12.71 10.70 21.16
N TYR A 391 -13.99 11.07 21.30
CA TYR A 391 -14.82 11.45 20.16
C TYR A 391 -14.26 12.66 19.39
N SER A 392 -13.74 13.66 20.12
CA SER A 392 -13.13 14.84 19.51
C SER A 392 -11.81 14.54 18.79
N ILE A 393 -10.98 13.62 19.30
CA ILE A 393 -9.72 13.17 18.68
C ILE A 393 -9.97 12.21 17.50
N ALA A 394 -11.00 11.36 17.61
CA ALA A 394 -11.40 10.46 16.53
C ALA A 394 -11.66 11.24 15.23
N GLY A 395 -12.33 12.39 15.36
CA GLY A 395 -12.39 13.41 14.32
C GLY A 395 -13.18 13.02 13.07
N THR A 396 -13.96 11.94 13.09
CA THR A 396 -14.83 11.57 11.97
C THR A 396 -16.11 12.39 12.01
N ARG A 397 -16.82 12.48 10.88
CA ARG A 397 -18.12 13.13 10.83
C ARG A 397 -19.07 12.55 11.88
N ASN A 398 -19.18 11.22 11.98
CA ASN A 398 -20.08 10.57 12.94
C ASN A 398 -19.75 10.93 14.40
N THR A 399 -18.48 10.89 14.81
CA THR A 399 -18.10 11.22 16.19
C THR A 399 -18.29 12.69 16.50
N ILE A 400 -18.00 13.58 15.54
CA ILE A 400 -18.24 15.02 15.68
C ILE A 400 -19.75 15.31 15.77
N THR A 401 -20.57 14.79 14.87
CA THR A 401 -22.03 14.97 14.89
C THR A 401 -22.63 14.48 16.21
N HIS A 402 -22.23 13.29 16.66
CA HIS A 402 -22.68 12.75 17.96
C HIS A 402 -22.28 13.67 19.12
N LEU A 403 -21.05 14.15 19.13
CA LEU A 403 -20.52 15.01 20.19
C LEU A 403 -21.20 16.39 20.20
N LEU A 404 -21.43 17.02 19.05
CA LEU A 404 -22.12 18.31 18.95
C LEU A 404 -23.58 18.20 19.39
N LYS A 405 -24.26 17.11 19.01
CA LYS A 405 -25.62 16.80 19.52
C LYS A 405 -25.61 16.68 21.04
N HIS A 406 -24.63 15.97 21.59
CA HIS A 406 -24.49 15.80 23.03
C HIS A 406 -24.27 17.14 23.76
N MET A 407 -23.40 18.02 23.24
CA MET A 407 -23.17 19.37 23.79
C MET A 407 -24.43 20.24 23.78
N LYS A 408 -25.27 20.09 22.75
CA LYS A 408 -26.54 20.81 22.62
C LYS A 408 -27.58 20.34 23.65
N GLU A 409 -27.67 19.03 23.88
CA GLU A 409 -28.69 18.40 24.72
C GLU A 409 -28.33 18.44 26.22
N MET A 410 -27.05 18.43 26.58
CA MET A 410 -26.63 18.53 27.98
C MET A 410 -26.64 19.97 28.50
N HIS A 411 -27.71 20.33 29.21
CA HIS A 411 -27.87 21.62 29.88
C HIS A 411 -26.78 21.96 30.94
N HIS A 412 -25.95 20.99 31.35
CA HIS A 412 -24.94 21.16 32.42
C HIS A 412 -23.48 21.01 31.97
N MET A 413 -23.20 20.90 30.66
CA MET A 413 -21.80 20.86 30.22
C MET A 413 -21.16 22.25 30.42
N HIS A 414 -20.09 22.32 31.19
CA HIS A 414 -19.41 23.58 31.47
C HIS A 414 -18.81 24.21 30.21
N THR A 415 -18.86 25.54 30.12
CA THR A 415 -18.32 26.32 28.99
C THR A 415 -16.88 25.96 28.62
N TYR A 416 -15.99 25.82 29.61
CA TYR A 416 -14.59 25.47 29.37
C TYR A 416 -14.44 24.10 28.70
N ARG A 417 -15.38 23.18 28.97
CA ARG A 417 -15.36 21.82 28.44
C ARG A 417 -15.73 21.81 26.96
N ILE A 418 -16.78 22.54 26.59
CA ILE A 418 -17.18 22.72 25.19
C ILE A 418 -16.03 23.36 24.39
N VAL A 419 -15.43 24.43 24.92
CA VAL A 419 -14.27 25.09 24.30
C VAL A 419 -13.11 24.13 24.07
N HIS A 420 -12.77 23.31 25.07
CA HIS A 420 -11.70 22.32 24.95
C HIS A 420 -11.97 21.29 23.84
N LEU A 421 -13.20 20.76 23.78
CA LEU A 421 -13.59 19.78 22.77
C LEU A 421 -13.59 20.38 21.35
N LEU A 422 -14.08 21.62 21.19
CA LEU A 422 -14.03 22.34 19.90
C LEU A 422 -12.59 22.60 19.44
N LYS A 423 -11.67 22.92 20.36
CA LYS A 423 -10.25 23.04 20.04
C LYS A 423 -9.64 21.71 19.60
N SER A 424 -10.07 20.59 20.18
CA SER A 424 -9.61 19.28 19.73
C SER A 424 -10.14 18.92 18.34
N ILE A 425 -11.40 19.28 18.02
CA ILE A 425 -11.98 19.07 16.69
C ILE A 425 -11.24 19.87 15.60
N GLN A 426 -10.66 21.02 15.97
CA GLN A 426 -9.83 21.84 15.07
C GLN A 426 -8.70 21.03 14.42
N GLU A 427 -8.17 20.06 15.16
CA GLU A 427 -7.06 19.18 14.78
C GLU A 427 -7.53 17.89 14.11
N THR A 428 -8.78 17.83 13.63
CA THR A 428 -9.31 16.63 12.98
C THR A 428 -8.44 16.21 11.79
N PRO A 429 -8.05 14.93 11.67
CA PRO A 429 -7.27 14.46 10.54
C PRO A 429 -8.06 14.36 9.22
N TYR A 430 -9.40 14.48 9.27
CA TYR A 430 -10.27 14.24 8.11
C TYR A 430 -11.19 15.45 7.84
N PRO A 431 -10.65 16.63 7.48
CA PRO A 431 -11.48 17.80 7.22
C PRO A 431 -12.39 17.55 6.01
N SER A 432 -13.68 17.85 6.12
CA SER A 432 -14.64 17.66 5.03
C SER A 432 -15.72 18.76 5.01
N PRO A 433 -16.33 19.03 3.84
CA PRO A 433 -17.48 19.94 3.76
C PRO A 433 -18.61 19.53 4.72
N LYS A 434 -18.89 18.24 4.84
CA LYS A 434 -19.92 17.71 5.74
C LYS A 434 -19.64 18.02 7.21
N ILE A 435 -18.38 17.92 7.64
CA ILE A 435 -17.99 18.28 9.01
C ILE A 435 -18.12 19.80 9.22
N VAL A 436 -17.74 20.61 8.23
CA VAL A 436 -17.93 22.07 8.28
C VAL A 436 -19.42 22.41 8.44
N ASP A 437 -20.31 21.76 7.68
CA ASP A 437 -21.76 21.97 7.77
C ASP A 437 -22.34 21.60 9.15
N GLU A 438 -21.83 20.55 9.80
CA GLU A 438 -22.20 20.19 11.18
C GLU A 438 -21.76 21.26 12.17
N LEU A 439 -20.54 21.78 12.03
CA LEU A 439 -20.01 22.85 12.89
C LEU A 439 -20.76 24.17 12.70
N VAL A 440 -21.09 24.54 11.46
CA VAL A 440 -21.91 25.73 11.15
C VAL A 440 -23.30 25.60 11.76
N ARG A 441 -23.97 24.45 11.61
CA ARG A 441 -25.27 24.21 12.27
C ARG A 441 -25.17 24.30 13.78
N PHE A 442 -24.09 23.80 14.38
CA PHE A 442 -23.86 23.94 15.82
C PHE A 442 -23.67 25.41 16.23
N ALA A 443 -22.98 26.21 15.42
CA ALA A 443 -22.74 27.64 15.70
C ALA A 443 -24.03 28.46 15.82
N GLU A 444 -25.12 28.02 15.21
CA GLU A 444 -26.42 28.69 15.26
C GLU A 444 -27.24 28.36 16.51
N THR A 445 -26.80 27.40 17.33
CA THR A 445 -27.55 26.94 18.51
C THR A 445 -27.53 27.95 19.66
N GLU A 446 -28.52 27.85 20.54
CA GLU A 446 -28.70 28.76 21.68
C GLU A 446 -27.51 28.74 22.65
N ILE A 447 -26.88 27.57 22.87
CA ILE A 447 -25.72 27.45 23.76
C ILE A 447 -24.51 28.27 23.25
N VAL A 448 -24.35 28.35 21.92
CA VAL A 448 -23.31 29.16 21.28
C VAL A 448 -23.67 30.64 21.33
N ARG A 449 -24.93 30.99 21.04
CA ARG A 449 -25.41 32.39 21.06
C ARG A 449 -25.27 33.03 22.45
N ARG A 450 -25.49 32.26 23.51
CA ARG A 450 -25.39 32.73 24.91
C ARG A 450 -23.96 32.92 25.42
N SER A 451 -22.96 32.30 24.77
CA SER A 451 -21.58 32.31 25.26
C SER A 451 -20.62 32.87 24.20
N PRO A 452 -20.13 34.11 24.38
CA PRO A 452 -19.16 34.72 23.45
C PRO A 452 -17.91 33.85 23.24
N VAL A 453 -17.45 33.16 24.28
CA VAL A 453 -16.24 32.32 24.23
C VAL A 453 -16.48 31.07 23.38
N ILE A 454 -17.63 30.42 23.54
CA ILE A 454 -17.99 29.26 22.70
C ILE A 454 -18.15 29.72 21.25
N ARG A 455 -18.85 30.85 21.03
CA ARG A 455 -19.03 31.45 19.70
C ARG A 455 -17.71 31.74 19.01
N GLN A 456 -16.76 32.37 19.70
CA GLN A 456 -15.44 32.63 19.12
C GLN A 456 -14.72 31.32 18.77
N THR A 457 -14.75 30.35 19.68
CA THR A 457 -14.04 29.08 19.49
C THR A 457 -14.60 28.30 18.30
N ILE A 458 -15.93 28.17 18.18
CA ILE A 458 -16.52 27.41 17.05
C ILE A 458 -16.17 28.05 15.70
N TRP A 459 -16.14 29.38 15.59
CA TRP A 459 -15.75 30.04 14.34
C TRP A 459 -14.27 29.84 13.99
N LEU A 460 -13.38 29.81 14.99
CA LEU A 460 -11.97 29.45 14.78
C LEU A 460 -11.83 27.99 14.34
N THR A 461 -12.55 27.07 14.98
CA THR A 461 -12.61 25.66 14.58
C THR A 461 -13.09 25.50 13.14
N ILE A 462 -14.20 26.16 12.77
CA ILE A 462 -14.73 26.17 11.40
C ILE A 462 -13.66 26.66 10.42
N GLY A 463 -13.00 27.79 10.71
CA GLY A 463 -11.96 28.34 9.85
C GLY A 463 -10.80 27.37 9.62
N SER A 464 -10.35 26.68 10.67
CA SER A 464 -9.27 25.69 10.56
C SER A 464 -9.67 24.47 9.73
N VAL A 465 -10.85 23.89 10.02
CA VAL A 465 -11.34 22.72 9.27
C VAL A 465 -11.58 23.09 7.81
N MET A 466 -12.15 24.27 7.54
CA MET A 466 -12.38 24.78 6.19
C MET A 466 -11.07 25.01 5.43
N ARG A 467 -10.00 25.47 6.09
CA ARG A 467 -8.66 25.55 5.47
C ARG A 467 -8.19 24.18 4.98
N GLY A 468 -8.47 23.09 5.71
CA GLY A 468 -8.18 21.72 5.27
C GLY A 468 -8.92 21.32 3.99
N VAL A 469 -10.13 21.88 3.76
CA VAL A 469 -10.97 21.59 2.58
C VAL A 469 -10.61 22.44 1.36
N VAL A 470 -10.44 23.75 1.53
CA VAL A 470 -10.29 24.71 0.41
C VAL A 470 -8.95 25.45 0.37
N GLY A 471 -8.07 25.26 1.35
CA GLY A 471 -6.81 25.99 1.45
C GLY A 471 -5.78 25.64 0.38
N PHE A 472 -4.79 26.52 0.19
CA PHE A 472 -3.64 26.26 -0.69
C PHE A 472 -2.80 25.07 -0.22
N THR A 473 -2.74 24.86 1.10
CA THR A 473 -2.11 23.72 1.76
C THR A 473 -3.10 22.58 2.04
N LYS A 474 -4.25 22.54 1.36
CA LYS A 474 -5.29 21.52 1.58
C LYS A 474 -4.70 20.12 1.61
N ASP A 475 -5.29 19.25 2.44
CA ASP A 475 -4.80 17.90 2.61
C ASP A 475 -4.92 17.14 1.26
N GLU A 476 -3.88 16.38 0.91
CA GLU A 476 -3.86 15.49 -0.25
C GLU A 476 -4.61 14.19 0.11
N THR A 477 -5.92 14.31 0.28
CA THR A 477 -6.81 13.19 0.58
C THR A 477 -6.85 12.18 -0.57
N LEU A 478 -6.94 10.90 -0.25
CA LEU A 478 -7.11 9.79 -1.22
C LEU A 478 -8.34 9.95 -2.13
N VAL A 479 -9.36 10.66 -1.66
CA VAL A 479 -10.60 10.89 -2.41
C VAL A 479 -10.42 11.82 -3.62
N ARG A 480 -9.30 12.55 -3.72
CA ARG A 480 -9.10 13.52 -4.80
C ARG A 480 -8.70 12.81 -6.10
N GLU A 481 -9.68 12.58 -6.98
CA GLU A 481 -9.42 12.29 -8.38
C GLU A 481 -8.66 13.47 -9.01
N GLU A 482 -7.44 13.23 -9.50
CA GLU A 482 -6.80 14.15 -10.43
C GLU A 482 -7.62 14.19 -11.73
N ARG A 483 -8.69 14.97 -11.78
CA ARG A 483 -9.18 15.51 -13.05
C ARG A 483 -8.20 16.59 -13.50
N ARG A 484 -7.07 16.17 -14.07
CA ARG A 484 -6.40 16.99 -15.06
C ARG A 484 -7.29 16.97 -16.29
N GLU A 485 -8.19 17.94 -16.39
CA GLU A 485 -8.76 18.30 -17.68
C GLU A 485 -7.60 18.57 -18.62
N LEU A 486 -7.36 17.65 -19.56
CA LEU A 486 -6.54 17.91 -20.72
C LEU A 486 -7.12 19.19 -21.35
N LYS A 487 -6.43 20.32 -21.16
CA LYS A 487 -6.68 21.50 -21.97
C LYS A 487 -6.60 21.04 -23.42
N ASN A 488 -7.76 20.97 -24.07
CA ASN A 488 -7.85 20.88 -25.51
C ASN A 488 -6.99 22.03 -26.06
N ARG A 489 -5.82 21.69 -26.59
CA ARG A 489 -5.15 22.54 -27.57
C ARG A 489 -6.03 22.51 -28.81
N SER A 490 -7.07 23.34 -28.83
CA SER A 490 -7.70 23.75 -30.06
C SER A 490 -6.68 24.59 -30.81
N SER A 491 -6.21 24.03 -31.91
CA SER A 491 -5.58 24.69 -33.03
C SER A 491 -6.38 25.94 -33.44
N SER A 492 -5.67 27.06 -33.51
CA SER A 492 -5.93 28.19 -34.39
C SER A 492 -4.59 28.78 -34.78
#